data_AF-A0A223ATS4-F1
#
_entry.id   AF-A0A223ATS4-F1
#
_cell.length_a   1.000
_cell.length_b   1.000
_cell.length_c   1.000
_cell.angle_alpha   90.00
_cell.angle_beta   90.00
_cell.angle_gamma   90.00
#
_symmetry.space_group_name_H-M   'P 1'
#
loop_
_entity.id
_entity.type
_entity.pdbx_description
1 polymer ?
#
loop_
_entity_poly.entity_id
_entity_poly.type
_entity_poly.pdbx_seq_one_letter_code
_entity_poly.pdbx_strand_id
1 'polypeptide(L)' 'MKQGTLIFDEYRDRYDIRFDLSEYYGGLHCGDCLEVFTRGKWKHARMEYGNNWYLTGIRTEDLNGLLVRI' A
#
# COMPACT_ATOMS: atom_id res chain seq x y z
N MET A 1 -0.61 -7.77 -13.25
CA MET A 1 -0.50 -7.32 -11.85
C MET A 1 0.95 -7.00 -11.56
N LYS A 2 1.20 -5.81 -11.03
CA LYS A 2 2.54 -5.30 -10.77
C LYS A 2 2.79 -5.31 -9.27
N GLN A 3 3.89 -5.93 -8.85
CA GLN A 3 4.24 -6.06 -7.44
C GLN A 3 5.20 -4.93 -7.05
N GLY A 4 5.04 -4.44 -5.83
CA GLY A 4 5.90 -3.40 -5.27
C GLY A 4 5.85 -3.39 -3.76
N THR A 5 6.54 -2.43 -3.18
CA THR A 5 6.57 -2.22 -1.74
C THR A 5 5.77 -0.98 -1.38
N LEU A 6 4.89 -1.12 -0.40
CA LEU A 6 4.15 0.00 0.15
C LEU A 6 5.10 0.87 0.99
N ILE A 7 5.16 2.16 0.69
CA ILE A 7 6.05 3.13 1.34
C ILE A 7 5.26 4.38 1.69
N PHE A 8 5.61 5.05 2.78
CA PHE A 8 5.12 6.39 3.04
C PHE A 8 5.93 7.42 2.25
N ASP A 9 5.27 8.21 1.42
CA ASP A 9 5.88 9.35 0.72
C ASP A 9 5.71 10.61 1.59
N GLU A 10 6.78 10.98 2.29
CA GLU A 10 6.81 12.15 3.17
C GLU A 10 6.60 13.48 2.41
N TYR A 11 6.90 13.55 1.12
CA TYR A 11 6.69 14.76 0.32
C TYR A 11 5.20 14.97 0.00
N ARG A 12 4.47 13.88 -0.24
CA ARG A 12 3.03 13.91 -0.57
C ARG A 12 2.11 13.65 0.63
N ASP A 13 2.69 13.34 1.79
CA ASP A 13 2.01 12.98 3.05
C ASP A 13 1.00 11.83 2.89
N ARG A 14 1.35 10.84 2.07
CA ARG A 14 0.50 9.68 1.78
C ARG A 14 1.30 8.45 1.38
N TYR A 15 0.67 7.29 1.45
CA TYR A 15 1.30 6.05 0.99
C TYR A 15 1.39 5.99 -0.53
N ASP A 16 2.46 5.38 -1.03
CA ASP A 16 2.72 5.09 -2.43
C ASP A 16 3.25 3.66 -2.58
N ILE A 17 3.31 3.16 -3.81
CA ILE A 17 3.90 1.86 -4.13
C ILE A 17 5.15 2.10 -4.95
N ARG A 18 6.30 1.65 -4.44
CA ARG A 18 7.55 1.58 -5.20
C ARG A 18 7.64 0.23 -5.91
N PHE A 19 7.71 0.25 -7.23
CA PHE A 19 7.84 -0.95 -8.05
C PHE A 19 9.30 -1.28 -8.37
N ASP A 20 10.14 -0.26 -8.57
CA ASP A 20 11.56 -0.40 -8.89
C ASP A 20 12.35 0.84 -8.41
N LEU A 21 13.62 0.98 -8.82
CA LEU A 21 14.53 2.04 -8.40
C LEU A 21 13.93 3.44 -8.58
N SER A 22 13.36 3.71 -9.75
CA SER A 22 12.82 5.02 -10.15
C SER A 22 11.33 4.96 -10.52
N GLU A 23 10.65 3.86 -10.20
CA GLU A 23 9.29 3.62 -10.66
C GLU A 23 8.31 3.49 -9.49
N TYR A 24 7.30 4.35 -9.50
CA TYR A 24 6.36 4.56 -8.40
C TYR A 24 4.93 4.67 -8.95
N TYR A 25 3.93 4.38 -8.12
CA TYR A 25 2.53 4.51 -8.50
C TYR A 25 2.07 5.97 -8.59
N GLY A 26 2.59 6.86 -7.74
CA GLY A 26 2.25 8.29 -7.73
C GLY A 26 1.38 8.71 -6.53
N GLY A 27 1.29 7.85 -5.52
CA GLY A 27 0.53 8.04 -4.30
C GLY A 27 -0.87 7.45 -4.40
N LEU A 28 -1.24 6.69 -3.38
CA LEU A 28 -2.54 6.06 -3.22
C LEU A 28 -3.56 7.03 -2.62
N HIS A 29 -4.81 6.87 -3.02
CA HIS A 29 -5.96 7.59 -2.53
C HIS A 29 -6.91 6.67 -1.77
N CYS A 30 -7.79 7.26 -0.96
CA CYS A 30 -8.91 6.52 -0.37
C CYS A 30 -9.74 5.88 -1.48
N GLY A 31 -10.03 4.59 -1.34
CA GLY A 31 -10.75 3.83 -2.35
C GLY A 31 -9.86 2.99 -3.27
N ASP A 32 -8.55 3.25 -3.33
CA ASP A 32 -7.65 2.46 -4.18
C ASP A 32 -7.54 1.02 -3.67
N CYS A 33 -7.84 0.08 -4.55
CA CYS A 33 -7.78 -1.35 -4.28
C CYS A 33 -6.40 -1.92 -4.63
N LEU A 34 -5.89 -2.77 -3.75
CA LEU A 34 -4.62 -3.47 -3.90
C LEU A 34 -4.71 -4.84 -3.20
N GLU A 35 -3.72 -5.69 -3.40
CA GLU A 35 -3.57 -6.91 -2.63
C GLU A 35 -2.29 -6.89 -1.80
N VAL A 36 -2.37 -7.28 -0.54
CA VAL A 36 -1.22 -7.43 0.36
C VAL A 36 -0.82 -8.90 0.45
N PHE A 37 0.46 -9.20 0.32
CA PHE A 37 0.98 -10.55 0.54
C PHE A 37 1.18 -10.80 2.02
N THR A 38 0.41 -11.74 2.58
CA THR A 38 0.53 -12.12 4.00
C THR A 38 0.22 -13.60 4.18
N ARG A 39 1.04 -14.28 4.99
CA ARG A 39 0.91 -15.72 5.28
C ARG A 39 0.84 -16.59 4.01
N GLY A 40 1.68 -16.29 3.02
CA GLY A 40 1.79 -17.07 1.78
C GLY A 40 0.67 -16.84 0.76
N LYS A 41 -0.17 -15.82 0.95
CA LYS A 41 -1.32 -15.54 0.06
C LYS A 41 -1.57 -14.05 -0.10
N TRP A 42 -2.11 -13.70 -1.26
CA TRP A 42 -2.60 -12.37 -1.57
C TRP A 42 -3.97 -12.15 -0.96
N LYS A 43 -4.17 -11.00 -0.31
CA LYS A 43 -5.43 -10.60 0.29
C LYS A 43 -5.85 -9.24 -0.23
N HIS A 44 -7.09 -9.13 -0.68
CA HIS A 44 -7.68 -7.85 -1.07
C HIS A 44 -7.66 -6.87 0.09
N ALA A 45 -7.26 -5.64 -0.24
CA ALA A 45 -7.25 -4.51 0.63
C ALA A 45 -7.71 -3.27 -0.14
N ARG A 46 -8.09 -2.25 0.61
CA ARG A 46 -8.36 -0.92 0.06
C ARG A 46 -7.74 0.12 0.97
N MET A 47 -7.03 1.06 0.38
CA MET A 47 -6.44 2.19 1.11
C MET A 47 -7.56 3.13 1.56
N GLU A 48 -7.49 3.56 2.81
CA GLU A 48 -8.43 4.50 3.41
C GLU A 48 -7.68 5.42 4.39
N TYR A 49 -8.32 6.53 4.75
CA TYR A 49 -7.80 7.49 5.71
C TYR A 49 -8.84 7.79 6.79
N GLY A 50 -8.44 7.64 8.05
CA GLY A 50 -9.24 7.98 9.23
C GLY A 50 -8.44 8.89 10.15
N ASN A 51 -8.07 8.38 11.32
CA ASN A 51 -7.09 9.06 12.20
C ASN A 51 -5.67 9.01 11.62
N ASN A 52 -5.38 7.99 10.81
CA ASN A 52 -4.15 7.77 10.03
C ASN A 52 -4.53 6.94 8.79
N TRP A 53 -3.59 6.78 7.86
CA TRP A 53 -3.72 5.84 6.74
C TRP A 53 -3.83 4.40 7.25
N TYR A 54 -4.75 3.62 6.65
CA TYR A 54 -4.94 2.22 6.97
C TYR A 54 -5.43 1.42 5.76
N LEU A 55 -5.25 0.10 5.82
CA LEU A 55 -5.76 -0.83 4.83
C LEU A 55 -6.99 -1.55 5.38
N THR A 56 -8.13 -1.42 4.69
CA THR A 56 -9.27 -2.29 4.99
C THR A 56 -8.93 -3.73 4.62
N GLY A 57 -9.37 -4.70 5.42
CA GLY A 57 -9.08 -6.12 5.19
C GLY A 57 -7.71 -6.60 5.71
N ILE A 58 -6.81 -5.69 6.09
CA ILE A 58 -5.49 -6.02 6.65
C ILE A 58 -5.31 -5.31 8.00
N ARG A 59 -5.12 -6.09 9.07
CA ARG A 59 -4.89 -5.55 10.41
C ARG A 59 -3.39 -5.52 10.69
N THR A 60 -2.81 -4.33 10.69
CA THR A 60 -1.42 -4.05 11.03
C THR A 60 -1.31 -2.60 11.52
N GLU A 61 -0.32 -2.31 12.36
CA GLU A 61 -0.03 -0.96 12.85
C GLU A 61 1.02 -0.24 11.98
N ASP A 62 1.84 -1.00 11.25
CA ASP A 62 2.81 -0.49 10.29
C ASP A 62 2.48 -1.01 8.88
N LEU A 63 2.41 -0.07 7.93
CA LEU A 63 2.14 -0.34 6.52
C LEU A 63 3.42 -0.31 5.68
N ASN A 64 4.50 0.27 6.19
CA ASN A 64 5.75 0.39 5.44
C ASN A 64 6.36 -1.00 5.20
N GLY A 65 6.88 -1.20 4.00
CA GLY A 65 7.55 -2.45 3.66
C GLY A 65 6.61 -3.60 3.29
N LEU A 66 5.29 -3.41 3.35
CA LEU A 66 4.34 -4.43 2.91
C LEU A 66 4.53 -4.72 1.40
N LEU A 67 4.66 -6.00 1.06
CA LEU A 67 4.63 -6.45 -0.32
C LEU A 67 3.19 -6.38 -0.84
N VAL A 68 2.99 -5.61 -1.90
CA VAL A 68 1.68 -5.34 -2.48
C VAL A 68 1.67 -5.59 -3.98
N ARG A 69 0.47 -5.72 -4.57
CA ARG A 69 0.29 -5.70 -6.02
C ARG A 69 -1.01 -5.00 -6.42
N ILE A 70 -0.99 -4.41 -7.62
CA ILE A 70 -2.15 -3.84 -8.32
C ILE A 70 -2.31 -4.45 -9.71
#